data_AF-A0A2A2NDZ4-F1
#
_entry.id   AF-A0A2A2NDZ4-F1
#
_cell.length_a   1.000
_cell.length_b   1.000
_cell.length_c   1.000
_cell.angle_alpha   90.00
_cell.angle_beta   90.00
_cell.angle_gamma   90.00
#
_symmetry.space_group_name_H-M   'P 1'
#
loop_
_entity.id
_entity.type
_entity.pdbx_description
1 polymer ?
#
loop_
_entity_poly.entity_id
_entity_poly.type
_entity_poly.pdbx_seq_one_letter_code
_entity_poly.pdbx_strand_id
1 'polypeptide(L)'
;MTDMTAMNSITGVLNTTANRDSQIAFQQSLVKTLSPILSDARIDPNQLESLIRQLSMVVGRTEQESLDLYADSLDTLLKKQDAFTGTAAAETAAHWMQSLQHQALNGQIAPKEVEMGVNTTLAHQFQSWFSTQLKDKVDSSLPTDFVANFRLGSQSNQALQIEALDTSALKAATAEISSFVNALAVQMSASEVRESAIPFLRNAFGNLGSVNLNELKNSDYFLTEESFRAAVTAQLVASFNSIGITINTDDAQALANKIAWIPGMSKQELTDALNGLATQVKGQFENAYGAGGVAQLQTILDAEIARIKSDPSAITLSSLFSNIAIALINTQIDAFYNGLLDVQVTQTTPEQLERIKQNTAQDIRLLFDKIVAGQDIGTDFIARHQKMMENLEKLNDRLGKITPEEVSSKEVNAEHALTARDLLSVIESSIGDRFDERVLFALNERRVDRLEKRNEQKEQLEDLTIQLKVFSVVQSKIHSTQSVDGTYKPGDAANNFKASDFGYDNDAAFKASPEYKYLKDNNITNHKGFLVKQGMEVGSDSFKGDKLSNFSSSVTAESKVLNDEVQIKTTELNDTSSQYNATVEAMNKFVQKYHSILQEILRAL
;
A
#
# COMPACT_ATOMS: atom_id res chain seq x y z
N MET A 1 -27.00 -11.79 90.95
CA MET A 1 -25.96 -12.72 91.44
C MET A 1 -25.01 -12.92 90.27
N THR A 2 -24.06 -11.99 90.10
CA THR A 2 -22.63 -12.05 90.56
C THR A 2 -21.82 -12.93 89.60
N ASP A 3 -20.90 -12.44 88.75
CA ASP A 3 -19.96 -11.33 88.95
C ASP A 3 -19.94 -10.30 87.82
N MET A 4 -19.96 -9.04 88.25
CA MET A 4 -19.79 -7.82 87.48
C MET A 4 -18.38 -7.31 87.83
N THR A 5 -17.36 -7.70 87.08
CA THR A 5 -16.05 -7.02 87.15
C THR A 5 -16.08 -5.86 86.18
N ALA A 6 -16.02 -4.66 86.75
CA ALA A 6 -16.16 -3.37 86.10
C ALA A 6 -15.36 -3.26 84.80
N MET A 7 -16.08 -2.91 83.73
CA MET A 7 -15.57 -2.08 82.64
C MET A 7 -15.03 -0.78 83.26
N ASN A 8 -13.75 -0.78 83.63
CA ASN A 8 -13.02 0.46 83.79
C ASN A 8 -12.64 0.94 82.38
N SER A 9 -13.43 1.89 81.90
CA SER A 9 -13.02 2.90 80.94
C SER A 9 -11.61 3.41 81.28
N ILE A 10 -10.60 2.94 80.55
CA ILE A 10 -9.29 3.60 80.46
C ILE A 10 -9.39 4.67 79.36
N THR A 11 -10.34 5.59 79.53
CA THR A 11 -10.30 6.93 78.94
C THR A 11 -9.71 7.81 80.03
N GLY A 12 -8.38 7.79 80.17
CA GLY A 12 -7.72 8.55 81.25
C GLY A 12 -6.32 8.10 81.63
N VAL A 13 -5.40 7.96 80.67
CA VAL A 13 -3.96 8.14 80.92
C VAL A 13 -3.44 9.02 79.78
N LEU A 14 -3.67 10.33 79.90
CA LEU A 14 -2.66 11.28 80.36
C LEU A 14 -1.45 11.32 79.42
N ASN A 15 -1.51 12.36 78.60
CA ASN A 15 -0.41 13.13 78.02
C ASN A 15 0.56 13.57 79.14
N THR A 16 1.31 12.63 79.73
CA THR A 16 2.36 12.92 80.73
C THR A 16 3.70 13.15 80.02
N THR A 17 4.52 14.03 80.57
CA THR A 17 5.87 14.37 80.07
C THR A 17 6.73 13.13 79.85
N ALA A 18 6.64 12.12 80.73
CA ALA A 18 7.39 10.87 80.63
C ALA A 18 7.09 10.01 79.39
N ASN A 19 5.86 10.03 78.87
CA ASN A 19 5.48 9.27 77.67
C ASN A 19 5.97 9.99 76.39
N ARG A 20 5.94 11.33 76.40
CA ARG A 20 6.57 12.16 75.36
C ARG A 20 8.10 12.02 75.36
N ASP A 21 8.73 12.03 76.53
CA ASP A 21 10.18 11.89 76.66
C ASP A 21 10.67 10.51 76.17
N SER A 22 9.91 9.45 76.44
CA SER A 22 10.20 8.09 75.96
C SER A 22 10.04 7.96 74.43
N GLN A 23 9.03 8.63 73.85
CA GLN A 23 8.84 8.67 72.40
C GLN A 23 9.94 9.50 71.69
N ILE A 24 10.35 10.63 72.28
CA ILE A 24 11.46 11.46 71.76
C ILE A 24 12.78 10.70 71.84
N ALA A 25 13.04 9.96 72.92
CA ALA A 25 14.22 9.11 73.07
C ALA A 25 14.27 8.01 71.99
N PHE A 26 13.16 7.29 71.78
CA PHE A 26 13.05 6.29 70.73
C PHE A 26 13.30 6.86 69.33
N GLN A 27 12.74 8.04 69.01
CA GLN A 27 12.97 8.72 67.74
C GLN A 27 14.44 9.10 67.54
N GLN A 28 15.15 9.52 68.60
CA GLN A 28 16.59 9.79 68.52
C GLN A 28 17.40 8.50 68.30
N SER A 29 17.03 7.41 68.98
CA SER A 29 17.62 6.07 68.78
C SER A 29 17.40 5.57 67.35
N LEU A 30 16.22 5.79 66.75
CA LEU A 30 15.92 5.45 65.36
C LEU A 30 16.83 6.20 64.38
N VAL A 31 16.96 7.53 64.52
CA VAL A 31 17.85 8.34 63.67
C VAL A 31 19.28 7.82 63.77
N LYS A 32 19.78 7.54 64.98
CA LYS A 32 21.13 7.01 65.18
C LYS A 32 21.33 5.62 64.56
N THR A 33 20.31 4.76 64.60
CA THR A 33 20.38 3.38 64.10
C THR A 33 20.29 3.31 62.58
N LEU A 34 19.44 4.12 61.95
CA LEU A 34 19.20 4.08 60.50
C LEU A 34 20.22 4.93 59.70
N SER A 35 20.83 5.94 60.31
CA SER A 35 21.77 6.84 59.60
C SER A 35 22.98 6.13 58.96
N PRO A 36 23.64 5.15 59.61
CA PRO A 36 24.72 4.38 58.98
C PRO A 36 24.26 3.61 57.75
N ILE A 37 23.10 2.95 57.82
CA ILE A 37 22.52 2.16 56.71
C ILE A 37 22.23 3.05 55.51
N LEU A 38 21.64 4.24 55.74
CA LEU A 38 21.40 5.23 54.70
C LEU A 38 22.71 5.74 54.07
N SER A 39 23.72 6.02 54.90
CA SER A 39 25.03 6.50 54.44
C SER A 39 25.76 5.47 53.59
N ASP A 40 25.69 4.19 53.96
CA ASP A 40 26.25 3.08 53.18
C ASP A 40 25.59 2.96 51.80
N ALA A 41 24.28 3.23 51.72
CA ALA A 41 23.53 3.34 50.46
C ALA A 41 23.69 4.71 49.75
N ARG A 42 24.61 5.57 50.21
CA ARG A 42 24.89 6.91 49.67
C ARG A 42 23.71 7.88 49.71
N ILE A 43 22.82 7.71 50.69
CA ILE A 43 21.70 8.62 50.99
C ILE A 43 22.14 9.52 52.14
N ASP A 44 21.98 10.84 52.00
CA ASP A 44 22.19 11.77 53.11
C ASP A 44 21.09 11.57 54.17
N PRO A 45 21.41 11.10 55.39
CA PRO A 45 20.39 10.83 56.42
C PRO A 45 19.56 12.06 56.79
N ASN A 46 20.09 13.27 56.63
CA ASN A 46 19.38 14.51 56.92
C ASN A 46 18.17 14.72 56.00
N GLN A 47 18.17 14.13 54.80
CA GLN A 47 17.03 14.23 53.87
C GLN A 47 15.81 13.48 54.36
N LEU A 48 16.01 12.38 55.11
CA LEU A 48 14.94 11.49 55.59
C LEU A 48 14.68 11.63 57.09
N GLU A 49 15.46 12.44 57.81
CA GLU A 49 15.38 12.58 59.27
C GLU A 49 13.95 12.89 59.76
N SER A 50 13.24 13.79 59.06
CA SER A 50 11.85 14.14 59.38
C SER A 50 10.91 12.92 59.29
N LEU A 51 11.11 12.06 58.29
CA LEU A 51 10.32 10.84 58.10
C LEU A 51 10.69 9.76 59.12
N ILE A 52 11.97 9.62 59.44
CA ILE A 52 12.47 8.68 60.46
C ILE A 52 11.87 9.02 61.83
N ARG A 53 11.83 10.30 62.18
CA ARG A 53 11.25 10.77 63.46
C ARG A 53 9.74 10.55 63.58
N GLN A 54 9.05 10.28 62.48
CA GLN A 54 7.61 10.01 62.46
C GLN A 54 7.28 8.52 62.55
N LEU A 55 8.28 7.62 62.54
CA LEU A 55 8.06 6.19 62.73
C LEU A 55 7.65 5.88 64.18
N SER A 56 6.75 4.91 64.32
CA SER A 56 6.12 4.55 65.59
C SER A 56 6.78 3.32 66.23
N MET A 57 6.57 3.10 67.52
CA MET A 57 7.06 1.88 68.18
C MET A 57 6.27 0.66 67.68
N VAL A 58 6.95 -0.48 67.57
CA VAL A 58 6.34 -1.72 67.07
C VAL A 58 5.53 -2.39 68.19
N VAL A 59 4.27 -2.74 67.93
CA VAL A 59 3.37 -3.35 68.91
C VAL A 59 3.97 -4.65 69.44
N GLY A 60 4.03 -4.79 70.76
CA GLY A 60 4.44 -6.02 71.44
C GLY A 60 5.94 -6.31 71.39
N ARG A 61 6.77 -5.33 71.00
CA ARG A 61 8.24 -5.43 70.98
C ARG A 61 8.87 -4.42 71.92
N THR A 62 10.08 -4.72 72.39
CA THR A 62 10.93 -3.78 73.13
C THR A 62 11.47 -2.68 72.20
N GLU A 63 12.05 -1.63 72.77
CA GLU A 63 12.71 -0.56 72.01
C GLU A 63 13.79 -1.14 71.07
N GLN A 64 14.67 -1.98 71.60
CA GLN A 64 15.75 -2.59 70.81
C GLN A 64 15.21 -3.50 69.70
N GLU A 65 14.23 -4.36 69.99
CA GLU A 65 13.62 -5.23 68.98
C GLU A 65 12.86 -4.45 67.89
N SER A 66 12.38 -3.24 68.21
CA SER A 66 11.78 -2.33 67.23
C SER A 66 12.86 -1.69 66.35
N LEU A 67 13.95 -1.20 66.95
CA LEU A 67 15.09 -0.62 66.24
C LEU A 67 15.73 -1.62 65.27
N ASP A 68 15.95 -2.86 65.73
CA ASP A 68 16.53 -3.94 64.92
C ASP A 68 15.61 -4.30 63.74
N LEU A 69 14.29 -4.39 63.98
CA LEU A 69 13.34 -4.68 62.90
C LEU A 69 13.34 -3.58 61.82
N TYR A 70 13.38 -2.30 62.21
CA TYR A 70 13.47 -1.20 61.26
C TYR A 70 14.80 -1.18 60.51
N ALA A 71 15.91 -1.48 61.20
CA ALA A 71 17.24 -1.55 60.60
C ALA A 71 17.33 -2.67 59.56
N ASP A 72 16.94 -3.89 59.92
CA ASP A 72 16.95 -5.05 59.02
C ASP A 72 16.02 -4.86 57.82
N SER A 73 14.85 -4.25 58.04
CA SER A 73 13.89 -3.94 56.98
C SER A 73 14.43 -2.90 56.00
N LEU A 74 15.07 -1.84 56.51
CA LEU A 74 15.67 -0.80 55.67
C LEU A 74 16.88 -1.31 54.89
N ASP A 75 17.76 -2.09 55.53
CA ASP A 75 18.90 -2.72 54.86
C ASP A 75 18.44 -3.68 53.76
N THR A 76 17.42 -4.51 54.04
CA THR A 76 16.82 -5.41 53.04
C THR A 76 16.19 -4.64 51.89
N LEU A 77 15.45 -3.56 52.18
CA LEU A 77 14.84 -2.68 51.19
C LEU A 77 15.89 -2.13 50.23
N LEU A 78 16.95 -1.52 50.76
CA LEU A 78 17.99 -0.86 49.96
C LEU A 78 18.79 -1.87 49.13
N LYS A 79 19.15 -3.02 49.70
CA LYS A 79 19.84 -4.09 48.96
C LYS A 79 19.02 -4.64 47.81
N LYS A 80 17.71 -4.84 47.99
CA LYS A 80 16.82 -5.30 46.93
C LYS A 80 16.52 -4.19 45.90
N GLN A 81 16.44 -2.94 46.35
CA GLN A 81 16.19 -1.79 45.49
C GLN A 81 17.28 -1.60 44.41
N ASP A 82 18.53 -1.95 44.70
CA ASP A 82 19.64 -1.93 43.74
C ASP A 82 19.38 -2.77 42.46
N ALA A 83 18.39 -3.67 42.48
CA ALA A 83 17.97 -4.40 41.29
C ALA A 83 17.25 -3.52 40.24
N PHE A 84 16.75 -2.34 40.62
CA PHE A 84 15.97 -1.44 39.77
C PHE A 84 16.80 -0.24 39.30
N THR A 85 17.50 -0.40 38.17
CA THR A 85 18.37 0.64 37.62
C THR A 85 17.63 1.95 37.30
N GLY A 86 18.24 3.10 37.61
CA GLY A 86 17.66 4.41 37.32
C GLY A 86 16.59 4.87 38.31
N THR A 87 16.43 4.16 39.43
CA THR A 87 15.57 4.58 40.55
C THR A 87 16.40 5.13 41.71
N ALA A 88 15.90 6.14 42.41
CA ALA A 88 16.60 6.74 43.54
C ALA A 88 16.34 5.96 44.83
N ALA A 89 17.42 5.48 45.47
CA ALA A 89 17.36 4.78 46.75
C ALA A 89 16.72 5.65 47.85
N ALA A 90 17.00 6.95 47.85
CA ALA A 90 16.43 7.93 48.78
C ALA A 90 14.90 8.04 48.66
N GLU A 91 14.36 8.08 47.44
CA GLU A 91 12.91 8.14 47.19
C GLU A 91 12.23 6.85 47.63
N THR A 92 12.89 5.70 47.40
CA THR A 92 12.37 4.38 47.80
C THR A 92 12.27 4.29 49.33
N ALA A 93 13.33 4.69 50.04
CA ALA A 93 13.33 4.72 51.50
C ALA A 93 12.28 5.71 52.04
N ALA A 94 12.12 6.88 51.42
CA ALA A 94 11.08 7.84 51.78
C ALA A 94 9.66 7.26 51.62
N HIS A 95 9.37 6.62 50.48
CA HIS A 95 8.07 6.00 50.21
C HIS A 95 7.76 4.88 51.21
N TRP A 96 8.74 4.04 51.54
CA TRP A 96 8.57 3.01 52.58
C TRP A 96 8.22 3.64 53.93
N MET A 97 8.99 4.65 54.38
CA MET A 97 8.74 5.31 55.66
C MET A 97 7.35 5.98 55.70
N GLN A 98 6.94 6.65 54.63
CA GLN A 98 5.60 7.24 54.51
C GLN A 98 4.49 6.18 54.53
N SER A 99 4.69 5.05 53.86
CA SER A 99 3.74 3.94 53.87
C SER A 99 3.52 3.41 55.29
N LEU A 100 4.60 3.24 56.06
CA LEU A 100 4.51 2.79 57.45
C LEU A 100 3.80 3.80 58.35
N GLN A 101 3.96 5.11 58.11
CA GLN A 101 3.22 6.14 58.85
C GLN A 101 1.71 6.03 58.63
N HIS A 102 1.27 5.73 57.40
CA HIS A 102 -0.14 5.55 57.07
C HIS A 102 -0.75 4.26 57.65
N GLN A 103 0.08 3.23 57.87
CA GLN A 103 -0.33 1.95 58.45
C GLN A 103 -0.39 1.98 59.99
N ALA A 104 0.20 3.00 60.63
CA ALA A 104 0.23 3.13 62.08
C ALA A 104 -1.18 3.45 62.64
N LEU A 105 -1.65 2.63 63.59
CA LEU A 105 -2.91 2.85 64.29
C LEU A 105 -2.62 3.23 65.73
N ASN A 106 -3.16 4.35 66.19
CA ASN A 106 -2.95 4.89 67.55
C ASN A 106 -1.46 5.08 67.93
N GLY A 107 -0.60 5.41 66.96
CA GLY A 107 0.82 5.66 67.20
C GLY A 107 1.66 4.39 67.44
N GLN A 108 1.17 3.23 67.01
CA GLN A 108 1.90 1.96 67.00
C GLN A 108 1.70 1.23 65.67
N ILE A 109 2.66 0.38 65.30
CA ILE A 109 2.60 -0.43 64.07
C ILE A 109 2.82 -1.91 64.37
N ALA A 110 2.11 -2.79 63.68
CA ALA A 110 2.32 -4.23 63.84
C ALA A 110 3.63 -4.66 63.16
N PRO A 111 4.38 -5.64 63.72
CA PRO A 111 5.64 -6.11 63.11
C PRO A 111 5.50 -6.52 61.65
N LYS A 112 4.40 -7.21 61.33
CA LYS A 112 4.11 -7.69 59.97
C LYS A 112 3.90 -6.55 58.97
N GLU A 113 3.41 -5.39 59.41
CA GLU A 113 3.25 -4.22 58.53
C GLU A 113 4.60 -3.60 58.16
N VAL A 114 5.59 -3.66 59.07
CA VAL A 114 6.97 -3.22 58.79
C VAL A 114 7.61 -4.12 57.73
N GLU A 115 7.49 -5.44 57.90
CA GLU A 115 8.02 -6.46 56.98
C GLU A 115 7.31 -6.43 55.61
N MET A 116 5.98 -6.44 55.58
CA MET A 116 5.19 -6.34 54.33
C MET A 116 5.37 -4.98 53.65
N GLY A 117 5.64 -3.92 54.41
CA GLY A 117 5.89 -2.58 53.88
C GLY A 117 7.09 -2.54 52.95
N VAL A 118 8.16 -3.30 53.26
CA VAL A 118 9.34 -3.43 52.38
C VAL A 118 8.93 -4.02 51.03
N ASN A 119 8.27 -5.17 51.06
CA ASN A 119 7.89 -5.91 49.85
C ASN A 119 6.85 -5.16 49.01
N THR A 120 5.91 -4.47 49.66
CA THR A 120 4.91 -3.62 48.99
C THR A 120 5.57 -2.42 48.31
N THR A 121 6.54 -1.79 48.97
CA THR A 121 7.31 -0.67 48.39
C THR A 121 8.11 -1.13 47.18
N LEU A 122 8.81 -2.27 47.28
CA LEU A 122 9.56 -2.85 46.16
C LEU A 122 8.64 -3.28 45.00
N ALA A 123 7.42 -3.76 45.28
CA ALA A 123 6.44 -4.07 44.25
C ALA A 123 6.00 -2.81 43.48
N HIS A 124 5.67 -1.73 44.18
CA HIS A 124 5.37 -0.45 43.53
C HIS A 124 6.55 0.10 42.73
N GLN A 125 7.77 -0.04 43.25
CA GLN A 125 8.97 0.36 42.55
C GLN A 125 9.20 -0.46 41.28
N PHE A 126 9.04 -1.80 41.35
CA PHE A 126 9.10 -2.66 40.17
C PHE A 126 8.08 -2.23 39.11
N GLN A 127 6.84 -1.93 39.52
CA GLN A 127 5.79 -1.51 38.59
C GLN A 127 6.14 -0.21 37.88
N SER A 128 6.58 0.79 38.65
CA SER A 128 7.02 2.08 38.11
C SER A 128 8.23 1.89 37.19
N TRP A 129 9.25 1.17 37.65
CA TRP A 129 10.47 0.89 36.90
C TRP A 129 10.19 0.20 35.57
N PHE A 130 9.44 -0.90 35.55
CA PHE A 130 9.17 -1.64 34.31
C PHE A 130 8.30 -0.82 33.35
N SER A 131 7.30 -0.10 33.86
CA SER A 131 6.49 0.80 33.03
C SER A 131 7.32 1.90 32.38
N THR A 132 8.25 2.50 33.13
CA THR A 132 9.18 3.52 32.63
C THR A 132 10.15 2.93 31.61
N GLN A 133 10.68 1.72 31.83
CA GLN A 133 11.53 1.05 30.84
C GLN A 133 10.83 0.89 29.49
N LEU A 134 9.56 0.47 29.47
CA LEU A 134 8.78 0.32 28.24
C LEU A 134 8.50 1.68 27.58
N LYS A 135 8.04 2.67 28.34
CA LYS A 135 7.63 3.98 27.81
C LYS A 135 8.81 4.81 27.30
N ASP A 136 9.92 4.81 28.04
CA ASP A 136 11.06 5.67 27.72
C ASP A 136 11.97 5.05 26.66
N LYS A 137 12.13 3.72 26.66
CA LYS A 137 13.04 3.04 25.73
C LYS A 137 12.38 2.52 24.46
N VAL A 138 11.11 2.11 24.53
CA VAL A 138 10.43 1.52 23.37
C VAL A 138 9.50 2.53 22.73
N ASP A 139 8.42 2.92 23.41
CA ASP A 139 7.53 3.98 22.95
C ASP A 139 6.60 4.47 24.07
N SER A 140 6.42 5.79 24.20
CA SER A 140 5.66 6.39 25.31
C SER A 140 4.16 6.07 25.30
N SER A 141 3.65 5.59 24.17
CA SER A 141 2.24 5.24 24.01
C SER A 141 1.88 3.81 24.38
N LEU A 142 2.83 3.00 24.83
CA LEU A 142 2.58 1.60 25.16
C LEU A 142 1.71 1.46 26.44
N PRO A 143 0.69 0.59 26.42
CA PRO A 143 -0.06 0.24 27.61
C PRO A 143 0.83 -0.54 28.58
N THR A 144 0.68 -0.26 29.87
CA THR A 144 1.55 -0.81 30.94
C THR A 144 0.73 -1.41 32.08
N ASP A 145 -0.59 -1.54 31.94
CA ASP A 145 -1.48 -2.02 33.00
C ASP A 145 -1.17 -3.46 33.42
N PHE A 146 -0.69 -4.30 32.49
CA PHE A 146 -0.29 -5.67 32.77
C PHE A 146 0.87 -5.76 33.78
N VAL A 147 1.69 -4.70 33.92
CA VAL A 147 2.86 -4.68 34.81
C VAL A 147 2.47 -4.88 36.27
N ALA A 148 1.31 -4.37 36.68
CA ALA A 148 0.78 -4.55 38.04
C ALA A 148 0.49 -6.03 38.37
N ASN A 149 0.22 -6.84 37.35
CA ASN A 149 -0.09 -8.27 37.47
C ASN A 149 1.06 -9.16 36.95
N PHE A 150 2.21 -8.57 36.62
CA PHE A 150 3.37 -9.29 36.11
C PHE A 150 3.97 -10.17 37.19
N ARG A 151 4.21 -11.44 36.84
CA ARG A 151 4.66 -12.49 37.75
C ARG A 151 6.17 -12.62 37.71
N LEU A 152 6.80 -12.32 38.84
CA LEU A 152 8.20 -12.62 39.16
C LEU A 152 8.38 -14.00 39.81
N GLY A 153 7.29 -14.59 40.32
CA GLY A 153 7.28 -15.90 40.97
C GLY A 153 5.88 -16.50 41.08
N SER A 154 5.75 -17.57 41.86
CA SER A 154 4.49 -18.36 41.99
C SER A 154 3.53 -17.85 43.07
N GLN A 155 3.92 -16.84 43.86
CA GLN A 155 3.08 -16.32 44.94
C GLN A 155 1.88 -15.51 44.42
N SER A 156 0.85 -15.37 45.25
CA SER A 156 -0.45 -14.82 44.85
C SER A 156 -0.46 -13.32 44.51
N ASN A 157 0.52 -12.56 44.99
CA ASN A 157 0.68 -11.14 44.66
C ASN A 157 2.16 -10.77 44.55
N GLN A 158 2.45 -9.64 43.90
CA GLN A 158 3.81 -9.22 43.56
C GLN A 158 4.69 -8.95 44.78
N ALA A 159 4.13 -8.43 45.88
CA ALA A 159 4.89 -8.22 47.11
C ALA A 159 5.39 -9.55 47.69
N LEU A 160 4.52 -10.56 47.79
CA LEU A 160 4.92 -11.91 48.23
C LEU A 160 5.91 -12.58 47.26
N GLN A 161 5.81 -12.30 45.97
CA GLN A 161 6.77 -12.81 44.99
C GLN A 161 8.15 -12.19 45.20
N ILE A 162 8.23 -10.87 45.46
CA ILE A 162 9.50 -10.18 45.75
C ILE A 162 10.07 -10.63 47.10
N GLU A 163 9.23 -10.90 48.09
CA GLU A 163 9.64 -11.46 49.37
C GLU A 163 10.42 -12.77 49.19
N ALA A 164 9.85 -13.68 48.38
CA ALA A 164 10.41 -15.00 48.10
C ALA A 164 11.71 -14.98 47.27
N LEU A 165 12.03 -13.85 46.62
CA LEU A 165 13.27 -13.68 45.85
C LEU A 165 14.36 -13.09 46.74
N ASP A 166 15.54 -13.71 46.77
CA ASP A 166 16.72 -13.06 47.33
C ASP A 166 17.23 -11.92 46.43
N THR A 167 18.19 -11.14 46.93
CA THR A 167 18.76 -9.99 46.20
C THR A 167 19.37 -10.39 44.85
N SER A 168 20.03 -11.55 44.78
CA SER A 168 20.66 -12.02 43.54
C SER A 168 19.63 -12.47 42.51
N ALA A 169 18.59 -13.18 42.94
CA ALA A 169 17.50 -13.65 42.10
C ALA A 169 16.66 -12.48 41.56
N LEU A 170 16.36 -11.48 42.40
CA LEU A 170 15.65 -10.27 41.95
C LEU A 170 16.46 -9.49 40.91
N LYS A 171 17.78 -9.34 41.14
CA LYS A 171 18.68 -8.68 40.19
C LYS A 171 18.81 -9.42 38.86
N ALA A 172 18.81 -10.76 38.89
CA ALA A 172 18.80 -11.57 37.67
C ALA A 172 17.47 -11.36 36.90
N ALA A 173 16.33 -11.41 37.58
CA ALA A 173 15.02 -11.22 36.96
C ALA A 173 14.87 -9.83 36.30
N THR A 174 15.29 -8.76 36.98
CA THR A 174 15.23 -7.40 36.41
C THR A 174 16.23 -7.21 35.27
N ALA A 175 17.39 -7.88 35.30
CA ALA A 175 18.34 -7.88 34.19
C ALA A 175 17.78 -8.56 32.94
N GLU A 176 17.08 -9.69 33.08
CA GLU A 176 16.42 -10.35 31.96
C GLU A 176 15.30 -9.52 31.36
N ILE A 177 14.47 -8.87 32.19
CA ILE A 177 13.44 -7.93 31.73
C ILE A 177 14.08 -6.76 30.98
N SER A 178 15.18 -6.19 31.51
CA SER A 178 15.91 -5.11 30.86
C SER A 178 16.47 -5.53 29.51
N SER A 179 17.02 -6.74 29.41
CA SER A 179 17.54 -7.28 28.14
C SER A 179 16.41 -7.44 27.12
N PHE A 180 15.25 -7.94 27.54
CA PHE A 180 14.06 -8.03 26.70
C PHE A 180 13.60 -6.65 26.18
N VAL A 181 13.46 -5.66 27.07
CA VAL A 181 13.07 -4.30 26.69
C VAL A 181 14.11 -3.66 25.75
N ASN A 182 15.40 -3.86 26.01
CA ASN A 182 16.45 -3.32 25.14
C ASN A 182 16.41 -3.97 23.74
N ALA A 183 16.11 -5.26 23.62
CA ALA A 183 15.96 -5.91 22.32
C ALA A 183 14.81 -5.29 21.50
N LEU A 184 13.68 -5.01 22.15
CA LEU A 184 12.58 -4.26 21.53
C LEU A 184 13.03 -2.84 21.12
N ALA A 185 13.69 -2.11 22.01
CA ALA A 185 14.15 -0.74 21.76
C ALA A 185 15.12 -0.64 20.57
N VAL A 186 16.06 -1.58 20.45
CA VAL A 186 17.00 -1.62 19.32
C VAL A 186 16.25 -1.75 18.00
N GLN A 187 15.28 -2.65 17.93
CA GLN A 187 14.48 -2.86 16.71
C GLN A 187 13.62 -1.62 16.37
N MET A 188 13.07 -0.97 17.39
CA MET A 188 12.25 0.24 17.26
C MET A 188 13.06 1.50 16.91
N SER A 189 14.39 1.44 16.86
CA SER A 189 15.24 2.56 16.46
C SER A 189 15.16 2.87 14.95
N ALA A 190 14.78 1.89 14.12
CA ALA A 190 14.52 2.09 12.71
C ALA A 190 13.11 2.67 12.51
N SER A 191 13.01 3.86 11.90
CA SER A 191 11.73 4.57 11.72
C SER A 191 10.69 3.73 10.97
N GLU A 192 11.13 3.04 9.91
CA GLU A 192 10.29 2.18 9.06
C GLU A 192 9.65 1.04 9.84
N VAL A 193 10.42 0.42 10.75
CA VAL A 193 9.94 -0.67 11.61
C VAL A 193 9.04 -0.11 12.71
N ARG A 194 9.42 1.03 13.30
CA ARG A 194 8.68 1.67 14.38
C ARG A 194 7.25 2.01 13.98
N GLU A 195 7.05 2.64 12.82
CA GLU A 195 5.72 3.01 12.33
C GLU A 195 4.81 1.79 12.16
N SER A 196 5.37 0.70 11.64
CA SER A 196 4.63 -0.55 11.43
C SER A 196 4.34 -1.30 12.74
N ALA A 197 5.26 -1.27 13.70
CA ALA A 197 5.21 -2.09 14.91
C ALA A 197 4.40 -1.48 16.06
N ILE A 198 4.29 -0.15 16.15
CA ILE A 198 3.56 0.52 17.26
C ILE A 198 2.12 0.00 17.41
N PRO A 199 1.29 -0.12 16.34
CA PRO A 199 -0.07 -0.63 16.47
C PRO A 199 -0.11 -2.05 17.04
N PHE A 200 0.77 -2.93 16.56
CA PHE A 200 0.87 -4.31 17.03
C PHE A 200 1.34 -4.38 18.48
N LEU A 201 2.33 -3.59 18.89
CA LEU A 201 2.79 -3.55 20.28
C LEU A 201 1.72 -3.03 21.23
N ARG A 202 0.98 -1.99 20.85
CA ARG A 202 -0.16 -1.51 21.64
C ARG A 202 -1.22 -2.59 21.80
N ASN A 203 -1.54 -3.31 20.74
CA ASN A 203 -2.47 -4.43 20.78
C ASN A 203 -1.95 -5.57 21.68
N ALA A 204 -0.69 -5.99 21.49
CA ALA A 204 -0.05 -7.04 22.26
C ALA A 204 -0.05 -6.72 23.74
N PHE A 205 0.57 -5.60 24.15
CA PHE A 205 0.67 -5.21 25.55
C PHE A 205 -0.69 -4.85 26.18
N GLY A 206 -1.65 -4.36 25.38
CA GLY A 206 -2.99 -4.02 25.84
C GLY A 206 -3.85 -5.25 26.19
N ASN A 207 -3.54 -6.41 25.62
CA ASN A 207 -4.25 -7.67 25.86
C ASN A 207 -3.52 -8.60 26.84
N LEU A 208 -2.37 -8.19 27.40
CA LEU A 208 -1.67 -8.99 28.39
C LEU A 208 -2.42 -8.99 29.72
N GLY A 209 -2.75 -10.19 30.21
CA GLY A 209 -3.20 -10.42 31.57
C GLY A 209 -2.05 -10.60 32.55
N SER A 210 -2.22 -11.51 33.51
CA SER A 210 -1.13 -11.91 34.41
C SER A 210 -0.15 -12.83 33.68
N VAL A 211 1.08 -12.35 33.45
CA VAL A 211 2.11 -13.04 32.67
C VAL A 211 3.47 -12.95 33.37
N ASN A 212 4.34 -13.92 33.14
CA ASN A 212 5.78 -13.83 33.44
C ASN A 212 6.61 -13.62 32.16
N LEU A 213 7.91 -13.42 32.29
CA LEU A 213 8.78 -13.15 31.14
C LEU A 213 8.83 -14.30 30.13
N ASN A 214 8.80 -15.55 30.60
CA ASN A 214 8.84 -16.72 29.72
C ASN A 214 7.52 -16.86 28.93
N GLU A 215 6.38 -16.65 29.58
CA GLU A 215 5.08 -16.63 28.91
C GLU A 215 4.97 -15.47 27.93
N LEU A 216 5.53 -14.30 28.25
CA LEU A 216 5.59 -13.16 27.35
C LEU A 216 6.41 -13.47 26.09
N LYS A 217 7.62 -14.04 26.27
CA LYS A 217 8.52 -14.44 25.17
C LYS A 217 7.93 -15.54 24.28
N ASN A 218 7.09 -16.42 24.85
CA ASN A 218 6.45 -17.54 24.16
C ASN A 218 4.98 -17.29 23.82
N SER A 219 4.49 -16.06 23.99
CA SER A 219 3.10 -15.73 23.72
C SER A 219 2.78 -15.85 22.23
N ASP A 220 1.51 -15.70 21.88
CA ASP A 220 1.11 -15.61 20.48
C ASP A 220 1.56 -14.30 19.82
N TYR A 221 1.98 -13.31 20.61
CA TYR A 221 2.59 -12.08 20.15
C TYR A 221 4.11 -12.28 19.99
N PHE A 222 4.63 -12.01 18.79
CA PHE A 222 6.04 -12.19 18.43
C PHE A 222 6.93 -11.10 19.02
N LEU A 223 7.06 -11.13 20.34
CA LEU A 223 7.81 -10.15 21.13
C LEU A 223 9.31 -10.43 21.18
N THR A 224 9.78 -11.50 20.52
CA THR A 224 11.20 -11.76 20.32
C THR A 224 11.50 -12.05 18.86
N GLU A 225 12.68 -11.63 18.41
CA GLU A 225 13.18 -11.89 17.06
C GLU A 225 13.22 -13.40 16.75
N GLU A 226 13.65 -14.22 17.72
CA GLU A 226 13.70 -15.68 17.57
C GLU A 226 12.31 -16.28 17.33
N SER A 227 11.32 -15.91 18.16
CA SER A 227 9.94 -16.39 18.00
C SER A 227 9.32 -15.94 16.67
N PHE A 228 9.62 -14.71 16.24
CA PHE A 228 9.17 -14.18 14.97
C PHE A 228 9.76 -14.96 13.81
N ARG A 229 11.09 -15.17 13.79
CA ARG A 229 11.76 -15.90 12.71
C ARG A 229 11.26 -17.32 12.59
N ALA A 230 11.11 -18.03 13.72
CA ALA A 230 10.56 -19.39 13.73
C ALA A 230 9.13 -19.45 13.17
N ALA A 231 8.28 -18.50 13.56
CA ALA A 231 6.91 -18.43 13.07
C ALA A 231 6.83 -18.06 11.58
N VAL A 232 7.64 -17.11 11.11
CA VAL A 232 7.73 -16.74 9.69
C VAL A 232 8.22 -17.94 8.86
N THR A 233 9.24 -18.67 9.31
CA THR A 233 9.70 -19.89 8.61
C THR A 233 8.57 -20.90 8.46
N ALA A 234 7.88 -21.24 9.55
CA ALA A 234 6.79 -22.21 9.51
C ALA A 234 5.63 -21.73 8.63
N GLN A 235 5.26 -20.45 8.76
CA GLN A 235 4.12 -19.89 8.05
C GLN A 235 4.39 -19.68 6.57
N LEU A 236 5.62 -19.31 6.15
CA LEU A 236 5.99 -19.26 4.73
C LEU A 236 5.80 -20.63 4.06
N VAL A 237 6.28 -21.70 4.70
CA VAL A 237 6.07 -23.08 4.21
C VAL A 237 4.58 -23.38 4.09
N ALA A 238 3.79 -23.09 5.12
CA ALA A 238 2.36 -23.33 5.11
C ALA A 238 1.61 -22.54 4.03
N SER A 239 1.85 -21.22 3.95
CA SER A 239 1.18 -20.32 3.00
C SER A 239 1.52 -20.66 1.56
N PHE A 240 2.79 -20.94 1.23
CA PHE A 240 3.16 -21.36 -0.13
C PHE A 240 2.60 -22.74 -0.48
N ASN A 241 2.64 -23.72 0.44
CA ASN A 241 2.04 -25.02 0.20
C ASN A 241 0.52 -24.92 -0.05
N SER A 242 -0.17 -24.01 0.65
CA SER A 242 -1.60 -23.79 0.48
C SER A 242 -1.99 -23.30 -0.93
N ILE A 243 -1.05 -22.64 -1.63
CA ILE A 243 -1.22 -22.17 -3.01
C ILE A 243 -0.58 -23.09 -4.05
N GLY A 244 -0.13 -24.29 -3.65
CA GLY A 244 0.46 -25.30 -4.53
C GLY A 244 1.94 -25.07 -4.86
N ILE A 245 2.63 -24.19 -4.12
CA ILE A 245 4.05 -23.87 -4.28
C ILE A 245 4.85 -24.60 -3.21
N THR A 246 5.95 -25.25 -3.60
CA THR A 246 6.80 -25.96 -2.63
C THR A 246 8.00 -25.10 -2.29
N ILE A 247 8.17 -24.77 -1.01
CA ILE A 247 9.38 -24.16 -0.46
C ILE A 247 9.92 -25.07 0.63
N ASN A 248 11.23 -25.39 0.56
CA ASN A 248 11.87 -26.19 1.60
C ASN A 248 12.12 -25.33 2.86
N THR A 249 12.32 -26.00 3.99
CA THR A 249 12.51 -25.33 5.28
C THR A 249 13.77 -24.45 5.32
N ASP A 250 14.85 -24.85 4.64
CA ASP A 250 16.11 -24.09 4.62
C ASP A 250 15.95 -22.75 3.88
N ASP A 251 15.22 -22.75 2.76
CA ASP A 251 14.90 -21.57 1.99
C ASP A 251 13.96 -20.65 2.77
N ALA A 252 12.91 -21.21 3.38
CA ALA A 252 12.00 -20.45 4.24
C ALA A 252 12.73 -19.85 5.44
N GLN A 253 13.69 -20.55 6.02
CA GLN A 253 14.52 -20.03 7.11
C GLN A 253 15.46 -18.93 6.63
N ALA A 254 16.09 -19.10 5.47
CA ALA A 254 16.94 -18.06 4.87
C ALA A 254 16.16 -16.77 4.59
N LEU A 255 14.93 -16.88 4.09
CA LEU A 255 14.02 -15.74 3.92
C LEU A 255 13.64 -15.12 5.27
N ALA A 256 13.21 -15.94 6.24
CA ALA A 256 12.82 -15.47 7.56
C ALA A 256 13.96 -14.72 8.28
N ASN A 257 15.22 -15.11 8.06
CA ASN A 257 16.42 -14.43 8.58
C ASN A 257 16.67 -13.05 7.94
N LYS A 258 16.15 -12.81 6.73
CA LYS A 258 16.27 -11.54 6.01
C LYS A 258 15.08 -10.60 6.24
N ILE A 259 13.94 -11.14 6.61
CA ILE A 259 12.74 -10.36 6.93
C ILE A 259 12.99 -9.59 8.23
N ALA A 260 12.76 -8.28 8.18
CA ALA A 260 12.83 -7.39 9.33
C ALA A 260 11.77 -7.79 10.36
N TRP A 261 12.19 -7.89 11.62
CA TRP A 261 11.31 -8.26 12.72
C TRP A 261 10.30 -7.14 13.01
N ILE A 262 9.00 -7.49 13.02
CA ILE A 262 7.90 -6.59 13.38
C ILE A 262 7.42 -7.01 14.79
N PRO A 263 7.92 -6.36 15.86
CA PRO A 263 7.57 -6.75 17.22
C PRO A 263 6.08 -6.55 17.50
N GLY A 264 5.50 -7.49 18.25
CA GLY A 264 4.11 -7.44 18.71
C GLY A 264 3.08 -8.00 17.74
N MET A 265 3.42 -8.25 16.47
CA MET A 265 2.54 -8.96 15.54
C MET A 265 2.19 -10.32 16.13
N SER A 266 0.93 -10.73 16.05
CA SER A 266 0.46 -12.03 16.52
C SER A 266 0.62 -13.13 15.47
N LYS A 267 0.62 -14.39 15.90
CA LYS A 267 0.57 -15.56 14.99
C LYS A 267 -0.57 -15.51 14.01
N GLN A 268 -1.75 -15.05 14.44
CA GLN A 268 -2.90 -14.92 13.58
C GLN A 268 -2.71 -13.81 12.55
N GLU A 269 -2.27 -12.61 12.97
CA GLU A 269 -1.98 -11.50 12.05
C GLU A 269 -0.93 -11.88 11.00
N LEU A 270 0.13 -12.59 11.39
CA LEU A 270 1.13 -13.12 10.45
C LEU A 270 0.54 -14.14 9.46
N THR A 271 -0.32 -15.04 9.96
CA THR A 271 -0.99 -16.05 9.15
C THR A 271 -1.88 -15.38 8.11
N ASP A 272 -2.69 -14.41 8.52
CA ASP A 272 -3.59 -13.67 7.65
C ASP A 272 -2.82 -12.84 6.61
N ALA A 273 -1.76 -12.15 7.04
CA ALA A 273 -0.90 -11.40 6.14
C ALA A 273 -0.24 -12.29 5.08
N LEU A 274 0.42 -13.38 5.48
CA LEU A 274 1.13 -14.26 4.55
C LEU A 274 0.17 -15.02 3.61
N ASN A 275 -0.98 -15.49 4.11
CA ASN A 275 -1.99 -16.12 3.27
C ASN A 275 -2.61 -15.12 2.29
N GLY A 276 -2.89 -13.89 2.74
CA GLY A 276 -3.37 -12.80 1.90
C GLY A 276 -2.40 -12.50 0.77
N LEU A 277 -1.13 -12.25 1.10
CA LEU A 277 -0.06 -11.98 0.12
C LEU A 277 0.12 -13.14 -0.87
N ALA A 278 0.21 -14.38 -0.37
CA ALA A 278 0.36 -15.58 -1.21
C ALA A 278 -0.83 -15.75 -2.17
N THR A 279 -2.05 -15.49 -1.70
CA THR A 279 -3.25 -15.53 -2.54
C THR A 279 -3.20 -14.49 -3.65
N GLN A 280 -2.75 -13.26 -3.37
CA GLN A 280 -2.66 -12.20 -4.38
C GLN A 280 -1.68 -12.57 -5.51
N VAL A 281 -0.46 -13.02 -5.20
CA VAL A 281 0.49 -13.44 -6.25
C VAL A 281 0.01 -14.68 -6.97
N LYS A 282 -0.55 -15.69 -6.29
CA LYS A 282 -1.13 -16.87 -6.96
C LYS A 282 -2.18 -16.45 -8.00
N GLY A 283 -3.15 -15.62 -7.59
CA GLY A 283 -4.23 -15.19 -8.48
C GLY A 283 -3.72 -14.37 -9.67
N GLN A 284 -2.67 -13.55 -9.48
CA GLN A 284 -2.02 -12.84 -10.59
C GLN A 284 -1.47 -13.81 -11.66
N PHE A 285 -0.79 -14.87 -11.23
CA PHE A 285 -0.24 -15.87 -12.14
C PHE A 285 -1.33 -16.75 -12.78
N GLU A 286 -2.41 -17.03 -12.06
CA GLU A 286 -3.59 -17.70 -12.63
C GLU A 286 -4.28 -16.85 -13.70
N ASN A 287 -4.37 -15.53 -13.50
CA ASN A 287 -4.85 -14.61 -14.52
C ASN A 287 -3.98 -14.64 -15.79
N ALA A 288 -2.65 -14.73 -15.63
CA ALA A 288 -1.71 -14.69 -16.76
C ALA A 288 -1.60 -16.04 -17.52
N TYR A 289 -1.71 -17.16 -16.81
CA TYR A 289 -1.33 -18.48 -17.35
C TYR A 289 -2.38 -19.58 -17.09
N GLY A 290 -3.53 -19.25 -16.50
CA GLY A 290 -4.53 -20.22 -16.07
C GLY A 290 -3.96 -21.23 -15.07
N ALA A 291 -4.35 -22.50 -15.21
CA ALA A 291 -3.85 -23.59 -14.35
C ALA A 291 -2.31 -23.78 -14.41
N GLY A 292 -1.64 -23.30 -15.46
CA GLY A 292 -0.19 -23.33 -15.59
C GLY A 292 0.56 -22.27 -14.76
N GLY A 293 -0.15 -21.33 -14.14
CA GLY A 293 0.45 -20.21 -13.39
C GLY A 293 1.30 -20.64 -12.19
N VAL A 294 0.97 -21.76 -11.55
CA VAL A 294 1.71 -22.26 -10.38
C VAL A 294 3.17 -22.59 -10.72
N ALA A 295 3.43 -23.19 -11.88
CA ALA A 295 4.80 -23.51 -12.31
C ALA A 295 5.63 -22.26 -12.62
N GLN A 296 4.99 -21.25 -13.21
CA GLN A 296 5.64 -19.96 -13.49
C GLN A 296 5.92 -19.19 -12.19
N LEU A 297 4.98 -19.22 -11.24
CA LEU A 297 5.16 -18.63 -9.92
C LEU A 297 6.32 -19.29 -9.17
N GLN A 298 6.44 -20.62 -9.21
CA GLN A 298 7.57 -21.33 -8.61
C GLN A 298 8.91 -20.84 -9.19
N THR A 299 8.99 -20.72 -10.52
CA THR A 299 10.21 -20.28 -11.20
C THR A 299 10.63 -18.86 -10.77
N ILE A 300 9.67 -17.94 -10.67
CA ILE A 300 9.93 -16.56 -10.24
C ILE A 300 10.29 -16.51 -8.74
N LEU A 301 9.60 -17.31 -7.91
CA LEU A 301 9.92 -17.40 -6.48
C LEU A 301 11.34 -17.91 -6.27
N ASP A 302 11.76 -18.97 -6.97
CA ASP A 302 13.11 -19.55 -6.85
C ASP A 302 14.18 -18.51 -7.22
N ALA A 303 13.94 -17.72 -8.27
CA ALA A 303 14.82 -16.63 -8.68
C ALA A 303 14.89 -15.51 -7.62
N GLU A 304 13.76 -15.14 -7.03
CA GLU A 304 13.69 -14.12 -5.97
C GLU A 304 14.37 -14.60 -4.68
N ILE A 305 14.20 -15.87 -4.31
CA ILE A 305 14.93 -16.49 -3.19
C ILE A 305 16.44 -16.42 -3.42
N ALA A 306 16.91 -16.79 -4.61
CA ALA A 306 18.32 -16.73 -4.95
C ALA A 306 18.87 -15.28 -4.86
N ARG A 307 18.10 -14.31 -5.36
CA ARG A 307 18.44 -12.88 -5.28
C ARG A 307 18.55 -12.42 -3.82
N ILE A 308 17.55 -12.70 -2.99
CA ILE A 308 17.52 -12.30 -1.56
C ILE A 308 18.68 -12.94 -0.78
N LYS A 309 19.02 -14.19 -1.06
CA LYS A 309 20.16 -14.86 -0.41
C LYS A 309 21.50 -14.19 -0.74
N SER A 310 21.63 -13.65 -1.94
CA SER A 310 22.85 -12.94 -2.37
C SER A 310 22.94 -11.49 -1.86
N ASP A 311 21.81 -10.88 -1.51
CA ASP A 311 21.73 -9.49 -1.07
C ASP A 311 21.94 -9.39 0.45
N PRO A 312 22.88 -8.56 0.96
CA PRO A 312 23.04 -8.37 2.40
C PRO A 312 21.84 -7.67 3.06
N SER A 313 21.03 -6.94 2.31
CA SER A 313 19.98 -6.06 2.81
C SER A 313 18.82 -6.80 3.46
N ALA A 314 18.24 -6.21 4.49
CA ALA A 314 16.98 -6.68 5.07
C ALA A 314 15.82 -6.40 4.11
N ILE A 315 14.77 -7.22 4.21
CA ILE A 315 13.53 -7.08 3.44
C ILE A 315 12.33 -7.02 4.38
N THR A 316 11.16 -6.62 3.88
CA THR A 316 9.90 -6.70 4.62
C THR A 316 9.10 -7.92 4.16
N LEU A 317 8.06 -8.29 4.93
CA LEU A 317 7.10 -9.32 4.48
C LEU A 317 6.46 -8.92 3.14
N SER A 318 6.05 -7.65 3.01
CA SER A 318 5.43 -7.12 1.80
C SER A 318 6.39 -7.07 0.60
N SER A 319 7.68 -6.77 0.81
CA SER A 319 8.63 -6.60 -0.30
C SER A 319 8.97 -7.92 -0.98
N LEU A 320 9.02 -9.04 -0.24
CA LEU A 320 9.16 -10.38 -0.82
C LEU A 320 8.08 -10.65 -1.88
N PHE A 321 6.81 -10.45 -1.52
CA PHE A 321 5.69 -10.80 -2.39
C PHE A 321 5.45 -9.73 -3.47
N SER A 322 5.63 -8.45 -3.16
CA SER A 322 5.47 -7.39 -4.16
C SER A 322 6.54 -7.45 -5.24
N ASN A 323 7.78 -7.85 -4.93
CA ASN A 323 8.81 -8.05 -5.96
C ASN A 323 8.44 -9.17 -6.95
N ILE A 324 7.86 -10.27 -6.47
CA ILE A 324 7.33 -11.35 -7.32
C ILE A 324 6.22 -10.81 -8.23
N ALA A 325 5.29 -10.02 -7.67
CA ALA A 325 4.20 -9.43 -8.43
C ALA A 325 4.69 -8.44 -9.50
N ILE A 326 5.62 -7.57 -9.13
CA ILE A 326 6.28 -6.59 -10.01
C ILE A 326 7.00 -7.30 -11.16
N ALA A 327 7.70 -8.41 -10.89
CA ALA A 327 8.42 -9.15 -11.92
C ALA A 327 7.48 -9.64 -13.04
N LEU A 328 6.30 -10.17 -12.69
CA LEU A 328 5.31 -10.59 -13.68
C LEU A 328 4.72 -9.41 -14.45
N ILE A 329 4.33 -8.32 -13.76
CA ILE A 329 3.79 -7.13 -14.43
C ILE A 329 4.80 -6.54 -15.41
N ASN A 330 6.07 -6.40 -15.00
CA ASN A 330 7.12 -5.90 -15.88
C ASN A 330 7.31 -6.82 -17.10
N THR A 331 7.27 -8.14 -16.90
CA THR A 331 7.35 -9.11 -17.99
C THR A 331 6.20 -8.95 -18.99
N GLN A 332 4.97 -8.71 -18.50
CA GLN A 332 3.80 -8.51 -19.36
C GLN A 332 3.86 -7.17 -20.10
N ILE A 333 4.29 -6.10 -19.44
CA ILE A 333 4.51 -4.79 -20.07
C ILE A 333 5.57 -4.92 -21.18
N ASP A 334 6.67 -5.63 -20.91
CA ASP A 334 7.73 -5.86 -21.90
C ASP A 334 7.26 -6.74 -23.04
N ALA A 335 6.50 -7.80 -22.76
CA ALA A 335 5.94 -8.67 -23.80
C ALA A 335 4.96 -7.90 -24.71
N PHE A 336 4.10 -7.07 -24.13
CA PHE A 336 3.20 -6.19 -24.88
C PHE A 336 3.99 -5.22 -25.76
N TYR A 337 4.94 -4.48 -25.18
CA TYR A 337 5.73 -3.47 -25.90
C TYR A 337 6.55 -4.08 -27.05
N ASN A 338 7.24 -5.20 -26.78
CA ASN A 338 8.08 -5.88 -27.78
C ASN A 338 7.26 -6.66 -28.82
N GLY A 339 5.97 -6.89 -28.59
CA GLY A 339 5.07 -7.53 -29.55
C GLY A 339 4.59 -6.61 -30.67
N LEU A 340 4.79 -5.29 -30.54
CA LEU A 340 4.38 -4.29 -31.52
C LEU A 340 5.43 -4.12 -32.64
N LEU A 341 5.01 -3.60 -33.79
CA LEU A 341 5.94 -3.25 -34.86
C LEU A 341 6.79 -2.03 -34.48
N ASP A 342 8.04 -1.98 -34.95
CA ASP A 342 8.96 -0.86 -34.70
C ASP A 342 8.36 0.52 -35.04
N VAL A 343 7.55 0.58 -36.11
CA VAL A 343 6.88 1.81 -36.55
C VAL A 343 5.82 2.32 -35.57
N GLN A 344 5.26 1.43 -34.73
CA GLN A 344 4.20 1.76 -33.76
C GLN A 344 4.76 2.32 -32.45
N VAL A 345 6.00 2.01 -32.09
CA VAL A 345 6.58 2.36 -30.77
C VAL A 345 7.47 3.61 -30.82
N THR A 346 7.50 4.33 -31.93
CA THR A 346 8.35 5.52 -32.14
C THR A 346 8.07 6.67 -31.17
N GLN A 347 6.90 6.71 -30.53
CA GLN A 347 6.47 7.76 -29.61
C GLN A 347 6.63 7.40 -28.13
N THR A 348 7.21 6.25 -27.82
CA THR A 348 7.47 5.78 -26.45
C THR A 348 8.96 5.50 -26.30
N THR A 349 9.66 6.29 -25.47
CA THR A 349 11.09 6.04 -25.24
C THR A 349 11.30 4.95 -24.19
N PRO A 350 12.45 4.24 -24.21
CA PRO A 350 12.80 3.28 -23.16
C PRO A 350 12.76 3.88 -21.75
N GLU A 351 13.18 5.14 -21.58
CA GLU A 351 13.14 5.82 -20.28
C GLU A 351 11.71 6.08 -19.81
N GLN A 352 10.78 6.36 -20.72
CA GLN A 352 9.37 6.50 -20.38
C GLN A 352 8.76 5.15 -19.97
N LEU A 353 9.11 4.07 -20.67
CA LEU A 353 8.69 2.72 -20.33
C LEU A 353 9.16 2.33 -18.92
N GLU A 354 10.43 2.59 -18.60
CA GLU A 354 10.97 2.31 -17.26
C GLU A 354 10.32 3.16 -16.16
N ARG A 355 9.98 4.42 -16.44
CA ARG A 355 9.22 5.25 -15.49
C ARG A 355 7.82 4.68 -15.20
N ILE A 356 7.13 4.18 -16.21
CA ILE A 356 5.81 3.54 -16.04
C ILE A 356 5.95 2.32 -15.11
N LYS A 357 6.94 1.45 -15.35
CA LYS A 357 7.22 0.29 -14.49
C LYS A 357 7.54 0.70 -13.05
N GLN A 358 8.33 1.75 -12.86
CA GLN A 358 8.68 2.24 -11.53
C GLN A 358 7.48 2.78 -10.74
N ASN A 359 6.61 3.56 -11.38
CA ASN A 359 5.38 4.06 -10.76
C ASN A 359 4.46 2.90 -10.38
N THR A 360 4.27 1.96 -11.31
CA THR A 360 3.47 0.76 -11.09
C THR A 360 4.01 -0.06 -9.91
N ALA A 361 5.32 -0.21 -9.81
CA ALA A 361 5.96 -0.91 -8.70
C ALA A 361 5.73 -0.23 -7.34
N GLN A 362 5.66 1.10 -7.29
CA GLN A 362 5.34 1.83 -6.06
C GLN A 362 3.89 1.56 -5.61
N ASP A 363 2.93 1.58 -6.53
CA ASP A 363 1.53 1.29 -6.21
C ASP A 363 1.34 -0.15 -5.74
N ILE A 364 2.03 -1.12 -6.34
CA ILE A 364 2.01 -2.52 -5.89
C ILE A 364 2.59 -2.65 -4.48
N ARG A 365 3.73 -2.01 -4.19
CA ARG A 365 4.35 -2.05 -2.86
C ARG A 365 3.41 -1.47 -1.80
N LEU A 366 2.83 -0.30 -2.07
CA LEU A 366 1.87 0.33 -1.17
C LEU A 366 0.64 -0.57 -0.90
N LEU A 367 0.13 -1.23 -1.94
CA LEU A 367 -0.98 -2.17 -1.80
C LEU A 367 -0.61 -3.36 -0.91
N PHE A 368 0.59 -3.92 -1.08
CA PHE A 368 1.05 -5.06 -0.30
C PHE A 368 1.39 -4.70 1.15
N ASP A 369 1.88 -3.48 1.40
CA ASP A 369 2.05 -2.93 2.75
C ASP A 369 0.71 -2.83 3.48
N LYS A 370 -0.36 -2.39 2.79
CA LYS A 370 -1.72 -2.36 3.36
C LYS A 370 -2.23 -3.75 3.73
N ILE A 371 -1.93 -4.78 2.92
CA ILE A 371 -2.29 -6.18 3.23
C ILE A 371 -1.63 -6.64 4.53
N VAL A 372 -0.32 -6.38 4.69
CA VAL A 372 0.40 -6.74 5.92
C VAL A 372 -0.14 -6.00 7.14
N ALA A 373 -0.54 -4.74 6.96
CA ALA A 373 -1.13 -3.92 8.01
C ALA A 373 -2.61 -4.24 8.31
N GLY A 374 -3.24 -5.18 7.59
CA GLY A 374 -4.67 -5.51 7.73
C GLY A 374 -5.59 -4.35 7.36
N GLN A 375 -5.12 -3.42 6.54
CA GLN A 375 -5.89 -2.24 6.12
C GLN A 375 -6.81 -2.57 4.93
N ASP A 376 -7.85 -1.77 4.75
CA ASP A 376 -8.69 -1.85 3.56
C ASP A 376 -7.86 -1.50 2.30
N ILE A 377 -7.88 -2.42 1.34
CA ILE A 377 -7.17 -2.33 0.06
C ILE A 377 -8.07 -1.89 -1.09
N GLY A 378 -9.38 -1.75 -0.85
CA GLY A 378 -10.36 -1.54 -1.91
C GLY A 378 -10.43 -2.76 -2.84
N THR A 379 -10.26 -2.55 -4.14
CA THR A 379 -10.18 -3.65 -5.11
C THR A 379 -8.90 -4.46 -4.86
N ASP A 380 -9.02 -5.78 -4.77
CA ASP A 380 -7.88 -6.67 -4.59
C ASP A 380 -6.94 -6.69 -5.81
N PHE A 381 -5.69 -7.13 -5.61
CA PHE A 381 -4.67 -7.10 -6.66
C PHE A 381 -4.97 -8.07 -7.81
N ILE A 382 -5.66 -9.18 -7.53
CA ILE A 382 -6.05 -10.17 -8.55
C ILE A 382 -6.98 -9.50 -9.56
N ALA A 383 -8.02 -8.82 -9.09
CA ALA A 383 -8.97 -8.09 -9.92
C ALA A 383 -8.31 -6.92 -10.67
N ARG A 384 -7.40 -6.17 -10.00
CA ARG A 384 -6.62 -5.10 -10.65
C ARG A 384 -5.75 -5.63 -11.80
N HIS A 385 -5.06 -6.74 -11.58
CA HIS A 385 -4.23 -7.38 -12.61
C HIS A 385 -5.07 -7.93 -13.76
N GLN A 386 -6.19 -8.60 -13.47
CA GLN A 386 -7.12 -9.03 -14.52
C GLN A 386 -7.57 -7.83 -15.36
N LYS A 387 -7.90 -6.72 -14.71
CA LYS A 387 -8.32 -5.51 -15.41
C LYS A 387 -7.22 -4.91 -16.29
N MET A 388 -5.97 -4.95 -15.82
CA MET A 388 -4.81 -4.55 -16.59
C MET A 388 -4.67 -5.39 -17.86
N MET A 389 -4.81 -6.72 -17.75
CA MET A 389 -4.74 -7.63 -18.90
C MET A 389 -5.85 -7.33 -19.92
N GLU A 390 -7.10 -7.15 -19.47
CA GLU A 390 -8.22 -6.77 -20.36
C GLU A 390 -7.96 -5.43 -21.09
N ASN A 391 -7.45 -4.44 -20.37
CA ASN A 391 -7.19 -3.12 -20.94
C ASN A 391 -5.98 -3.12 -21.88
N LEU A 392 -4.95 -3.94 -21.60
CA LEU A 392 -3.82 -4.17 -22.51
C LEU A 392 -4.27 -4.90 -23.79
N GLU A 393 -5.17 -5.89 -23.68
CA GLU A 393 -5.74 -6.59 -24.84
C GLU A 393 -6.52 -5.63 -25.74
N LYS A 394 -7.38 -4.78 -25.18
CA LYS A 394 -8.08 -3.74 -25.94
C LYS A 394 -7.13 -2.76 -26.63
N LEU A 395 -6.06 -2.34 -25.93
CA LEU A 395 -5.04 -1.48 -26.51
C LEU A 395 -4.34 -2.22 -27.66
N ASN A 396 -4.00 -3.49 -27.49
CA ASN A 396 -3.39 -4.32 -28.53
C ASN A 396 -4.31 -4.45 -29.75
N ASP A 397 -5.59 -4.74 -29.56
CA ASP A 397 -6.58 -4.86 -30.64
C ASP A 397 -6.66 -3.57 -31.46
N ARG A 398 -6.67 -2.42 -30.78
CA ARG A 398 -6.66 -1.10 -31.43
C ARG A 398 -5.40 -0.87 -32.24
N LEU A 399 -4.22 -1.10 -31.65
CA LEU A 399 -2.93 -0.93 -32.33
C LEU A 399 -2.78 -1.93 -33.49
N GLY A 400 -3.36 -3.12 -33.38
CA GLY A 400 -3.35 -4.17 -34.39
C GLY A 400 -4.14 -3.84 -35.67
N LYS A 401 -4.93 -2.76 -35.68
CA LYS A 401 -5.65 -2.28 -36.88
C LYS A 401 -4.76 -1.54 -37.89
N ILE A 402 -3.47 -1.39 -37.60
CA ILE A 402 -2.49 -0.80 -38.52
C ILE A 402 -2.55 -1.46 -39.90
N THR A 403 -2.56 -0.63 -40.95
CA THR A 403 -2.69 -1.09 -42.33
C THR A 403 -1.33 -1.38 -42.99
N PRO A 404 -1.28 -2.22 -44.05
CA PRO A 404 -0.05 -2.43 -44.82
C PRO A 404 0.54 -1.14 -45.43
N GLU A 405 -0.32 -0.17 -45.78
CA GLU A 405 0.11 1.14 -46.30
C GLU A 405 0.92 1.89 -45.23
N GLU A 406 0.37 2.03 -44.01
CA GLU A 406 1.04 2.69 -42.87
C GLU A 406 2.39 2.04 -42.53
N VAL A 407 2.48 0.71 -42.60
CA VAL A 407 3.74 -0.02 -42.38
C VAL A 407 4.76 0.31 -43.47
N SER A 408 4.33 0.34 -44.74
CA SER A 408 5.21 0.57 -45.88
C SER A 408 5.68 2.04 -45.99
N SER A 409 4.81 2.99 -45.67
CA SER A 409 5.09 4.43 -45.71
C SER A 409 5.87 4.91 -44.48
N LYS A 410 5.80 4.16 -43.36
CA LYS A 410 6.24 4.58 -42.02
C LYS A 410 5.48 5.79 -41.47
N GLU A 411 4.32 6.10 -42.04
CA GLU A 411 3.41 7.13 -41.55
C GLU A 411 2.23 6.43 -40.86
N VAL A 412 2.37 6.21 -39.56
CA VAL A 412 1.37 5.49 -38.74
C VAL A 412 0.32 6.48 -38.23
N ASN A 413 -0.96 6.14 -38.36
CA ASN A 413 -2.04 6.92 -37.81
C ASN A 413 -1.96 6.96 -36.28
N ALA A 414 -2.40 8.08 -35.70
CA ALA A 414 -2.22 8.32 -34.26
C ALA A 414 -2.93 7.29 -33.37
N GLU A 415 -4.03 6.70 -33.84
CA GLU A 415 -4.78 5.61 -33.17
C GLU A 415 -4.04 4.27 -33.18
N HIS A 416 -3.13 4.05 -34.13
CA HIS A 416 -2.34 2.82 -34.32
C HIS A 416 -0.91 2.91 -33.77
N ALA A 417 -0.50 4.10 -33.30
CA ALA A 417 0.78 4.33 -32.64
C ALA A 417 0.64 4.19 -31.12
N LEU A 418 1.59 3.53 -30.47
CA LEU A 418 1.68 3.46 -29.02
C LEU A 418 2.32 4.72 -28.46
N THR A 419 1.60 5.42 -27.58
CA THR A 419 2.15 6.51 -26.79
C THR A 419 2.40 6.08 -25.34
N ALA A 420 3.43 6.65 -24.70
CA ALA A 420 3.69 6.41 -23.28
C ALA A 420 2.48 6.75 -22.40
N ARG A 421 1.67 7.74 -22.81
CA ARG A 421 0.44 8.12 -22.12
C ARG A 421 -0.63 7.04 -22.20
N ASP A 422 -0.79 6.38 -23.35
CA ASP A 422 -1.77 5.31 -23.49
C ASP A 422 -1.41 4.12 -22.59
N LEU A 423 -0.14 3.70 -22.61
CA LEU A 423 0.34 2.63 -21.75
C LEU A 423 0.21 2.99 -20.26
N LEU A 424 0.67 4.18 -19.85
CA LEU A 424 0.53 4.66 -18.48
C LEU A 424 -0.94 4.67 -18.04
N SER A 425 -1.85 5.19 -18.87
CA SER A 425 -3.26 5.28 -18.54
C SER A 425 -3.91 3.90 -18.38
N VAL A 426 -3.53 2.91 -19.21
CA VAL A 426 -3.97 1.52 -19.05
C VAL A 426 -3.50 0.95 -17.72
N ILE A 427 -2.21 1.12 -17.39
CA ILE A 427 -1.63 0.52 -16.19
C ILE A 427 -2.15 1.20 -14.91
N GLU A 428 -2.11 2.53 -14.82
CA GLU A 428 -2.53 3.30 -13.64
C GLU A 428 -4.03 3.17 -13.34
N SER A 429 -4.88 3.17 -14.37
CA SER A 429 -6.33 2.97 -14.19
C SER A 429 -6.69 1.56 -13.72
N SER A 430 -5.77 0.61 -13.85
CA SER A 430 -5.97 -0.79 -13.49
C SER A 430 -5.27 -1.15 -12.17
N ILE A 431 -3.94 -1.00 -12.12
CA ILE A 431 -3.10 -1.37 -10.97
C ILE A 431 -3.19 -0.33 -9.85
N GLY A 432 -3.17 0.96 -10.18
CA GLY A 432 -3.38 2.02 -9.19
C GLY A 432 -4.82 2.04 -8.65
N ASP A 433 -5.80 1.68 -9.49
CA ASP A 433 -7.26 1.67 -9.23
C ASP A 433 -7.79 3.00 -8.65
N ARG A 434 -7.13 4.11 -9.00
CA ARG A 434 -7.58 5.44 -8.57
C ARG A 434 -8.72 5.90 -9.46
N PHE A 435 -9.78 6.44 -8.84
CA PHE A 435 -11.00 6.83 -9.55
C PHE A 435 -10.74 7.84 -10.67
N ASP A 436 -9.87 8.82 -10.41
CA ASP A 436 -9.41 9.83 -11.36
C ASP A 436 -8.71 9.22 -12.57
N GLU A 437 -7.81 8.26 -12.36
CA GLU A 437 -7.12 7.55 -13.45
C GLU A 437 -8.08 6.71 -14.28
N ARG A 438 -9.09 6.10 -13.66
CA ARG A 438 -10.16 5.37 -14.36
C ARG A 438 -11.04 6.28 -15.22
N VAL A 439 -11.39 7.48 -14.73
CA VAL A 439 -12.12 8.48 -15.52
C VAL A 439 -11.27 8.99 -16.68
N LEU A 440 -9.99 9.27 -16.45
CA LEU A 440 -9.05 9.71 -17.48
C LEU A 440 -8.86 8.64 -18.57
N PHE A 441 -8.75 7.37 -18.18
CA PHE A 441 -8.67 6.26 -19.12
C PHE A 441 -9.94 6.15 -19.97
N ALA A 442 -11.12 6.16 -19.36
CA ALA A 442 -12.39 6.09 -20.10
C ALA A 442 -12.58 7.27 -21.07
N LEU A 443 -12.16 8.48 -20.69
CA LEU A 443 -12.16 9.64 -21.58
C LEU A 443 -11.13 9.49 -22.71
N ASN A 444 -9.98 8.88 -22.44
CA ASN A 444 -8.97 8.59 -23.45
C ASN A 444 -9.46 7.53 -24.46
N GLU A 445 -10.07 6.44 -24.01
CA GLU A 445 -10.71 5.44 -24.89
C GLU A 445 -11.72 6.12 -25.82
N ARG A 446 -12.64 6.91 -25.24
CA ARG A 446 -13.64 7.65 -26.01
C ARG A 446 -13.03 8.65 -27.00
N ARG A 447 -11.89 9.26 -26.66
CA ARG A 447 -11.15 10.17 -27.54
C ARG A 447 -10.63 9.41 -28.75
N VAL A 448 -10.04 8.23 -28.54
CA VAL A 448 -9.44 7.44 -29.62
C VAL A 448 -10.50 6.79 -30.50
N ASP A 449 -11.60 6.26 -29.94
CA ASP A 449 -12.71 5.73 -30.75
C ASP A 449 -13.30 6.78 -31.70
N ARG A 450 -13.41 8.03 -31.22
CA ARG A 450 -13.88 9.16 -32.03
C ARG A 450 -12.87 9.59 -33.07
N LEU A 451 -11.58 9.45 -32.77
CA LEU A 451 -10.50 9.74 -33.71
C LEU A 451 -10.52 8.76 -34.88
N GLU A 452 -10.58 7.47 -34.58
CA GLU A 452 -10.66 6.38 -35.57
C GLU A 452 -11.89 6.58 -36.46
N LYS A 453 -13.08 6.73 -35.87
CA LYS A 453 -14.32 6.98 -36.62
C LYS A 453 -14.24 8.22 -37.51
N ARG A 454 -13.61 9.29 -37.03
CA ARG A 454 -13.43 10.53 -37.81
C ARG A 454 -12.51 10.28 -39.02
N ASN A 455 -11.45 9.51 -38.84
CA ASN A 455 -10.51 9.20 -39.92
C ASN A 455 -11.16 8.27 -40.96
N GLU A 456 -11.92 7.25 -40.54
CA GLU A 456 -12.73 6.41 -41.44
C GLU A 456 -13.73 7.24 -42.26
N GLN A 457 -14.45 8.17 -41.59
CA GLN A 457 -15.39 9.06 -42.27
C GLN A 457 -14.71 10.01 -43.25
N LYS A 458 -13.48 10.45 -42.95
CA LYS A 458 -12.67 11.28 -43.84
C LYS A 458 -12.27 10.50 -45.10
N GLU A 459 -11.83 9.25 -44.95
CA GLU A 459 -11.48 8.38 -46.08
C GLU A 459 -12.69 8.08 -46.95
N GLN A 460 -13.84 7.73 -46.35
CA GLN A 460 -15.11 7.54 -47.07
C GLN A 460 -15.50 8.80 -47.85
N LEU A 461 -15.39 9.97 -47.22
CA LEU A 461 -15.71 11.25 -47.86
C LEU A 461 -14.76 11.57 -49.02
N GLU A 462 -13.47 11.25 -48.88
CA GLU A 462 -12.48 11.42 -49.95
C GLU A 462 -12.82 10.54 -51.15
N ASP A 463 -13.14 9.26 -50.94
CA ASP A 463 -13.56 8.33 -52.01
C ASP A 463 -14.83 8.82 -52.72
N LEU A 464 -15.88 9.19 -51.97
CA LEU A 464 -17.11 9.73 -52.55
C LEU A 464 -16.86 11.03 -53.34
N THR A 465 -15.96 11.89 -52.85
CA THR A 465 -15.59 13.14 -53.54
C THR A 465 -14.85 12.86 -54.84
N ILE A 466 -13.95 11.87 -54.87
CA ILE A 466 -13.28 11.41 -56.09
C ILE A 466 -14.32 10.91 -57.09
N GLN A 467 -15.25 10.06 -56.67
CA GLN A 467 -16.32 9.55 -57.51
C GLN A 467 -17.17 10.67 -58.11
N LEU A 468 -17.52 11.69 -57.31
CA LEU A 468 -18.29 12.85 -57.77
C LEU A 468 -17.50 13.69 -58.80
N LYS A 469 -16.18 13.80 -58.63
CA LYS A 469 -15.30 14.47 -59.59
C LYS A 469 -15.25 13.71 -60.92
N VAL A 470 -15.23 12.37 -60.89
CA VAL A 470 -15.31 11.54 -62.11
C VAL A 470 -16.68 11.68 -62.78
N PHE A 471 -17.79 11.69 -62.04
CA PHE A 471 -19.12 12.01 -62.58
C PHE A 471 -19.16 13.37 -63.27
N SER A 472 -18.54 14.39 -62.66
CA SER A 472 -18.48 15.75 -63.23
C SER A 472 -17.75 15.79 -64.57
N VAL A 473 -16.68 15.02 -64.72
CA VAL A 473 -15.98 14.84 -66.01
C VAL A 473 -16.90 14.21 -67.06
N VAL A 474 -17.60 13.13 -66.69
CA VAL A 474 -18.53 12.44 -67.60
C VAL A 474 -19.67 13.36 -68.03
N GLN A 475 -20.28 14.09 -67.09
CA GLN A 475 -21.36 15.05 -67.36
C GLN A 475 -20.88 16.20 -68.26
N SER A 476 -19.70 16.77 -67.99
CA SER A 476 -19.10 17.82 -68.83
C SER A 476 -18.91 17.34 -70.28
N LYS A 477 -18.47 16.09 -70.47
CA LYS A 477 -18.32 15.51 -71.80
C LYS A 477 -19.67 15.27 -72.51
N ILE A 478 -20.68 14.83 -71.78
CA ILE A 478 -22.05 14.66 -72.31
C ILE A 478 -22.59 16.02 -72.76
N HIS A 479 -22.52 17.05 -71.92
CA HIS A 479 -23.02 18.39 -72.24
C HIS A 479 -22.28 19.05 -73.42
N SER A 480 -20.95 18.92 -73.49
CA SER A 480 -20.20 19.43 -74.64
C SER A 480 -20.49 18.69 -75.94
N THR A 481 -20.93 17.43 -75.87
CA THR A 481 -21.38 16.67 -77.04
C THR A 481 -22.81 17.06 -77.45
N GLN A 482 -23.68 17.33 -76.48
CA GLN A 482 -25.04 17.81 -76.71
C GLN A 482 -25.07 19.19 -77.36
N SER A 483 -24.18 20.11 -76.95
CA SER A 483 -24.16 21.49 -77.46
C SER A 483 -23.84 21.62 -78.96
N VAL A 484 -23.28 20.56 -79.56
CA VAL A 484 -22.92 20.49 -80.98
C VAL A 484 -23.73 19.43 -81.74
N ASP A 485 -24.85 18.94 -81.17
CA ASP A 485 -25.68 17.86 -81.72
C ASP A 485 -24.87 16.60 -82.09
N GLY A 486 -23.82 16.33 -81.31
CA GLY A 486 -22.87 15.25 -81.52
C GLY A 486 -23.40 13.87 -81.12
N THR A 487 -22.58 12.85 -81.35
CA THR A 487 -22.83 11.48 -80.89
C THR A 487 -21.86 11.14 -79.76
N TYR A 488 -22.38 10.83 -78.58
CA TYR A 488 -21.58 10.45 -77.42
C TYR A 488 -21.44 8.93 -77.34
N LYS A 489 -20.21 8.45 -77.17
CA LYS A 489 -19.87 7.02 -77.13
C LYS A 489 -19.03 6.72 -75.89
N PRO A 490 -19.65 6.33 -74.75
CA PRO A 490 -18.94 6.26 -73.47
C PRO A 490 -17.82 5.21 -73.44
N GLY A 491 -17.84 4.21 -74.33
CA GLY A 491 -16.81 3.17 -74.44
C GLY A 491 -15.70 3.45 -75.46
N ASP A 492 -15.78 4.53 -76.23
CA ASP A 492 -14.74 4.87 -77.22
C ASP A 492 -13.46 5.34 -76.53
N ALA A 493 -12.30 5.02 -77.13
CA ALA A 493 -10.99 5.43 -76.63
C ALA A 493 -10.83 6.97 -76.47
N ALA A 494 -11.61 7.75 -77.21
CA ALA A 494 -11.66 9.21 -77.10
C ALA A 494 -12.26 9.71 -75.77
N ASN A 495 -12.96 8.83 -75.03
CA ASN A 495 -13.53 9.08 -73.70
C ASN A 495 -12.82 8.23 -72.62
N ASN A 496 -11.55 7.88 -72.87
CA ASN A 496 -10.67 7.43 -71.82
C ASN A 496 -10.31 8.60 -70.91
N PHE A 497 -10.23 8.36 -69.61
CA PHE A 497 -9.84 9.37 -68.63
C PHE A 497 -8.37 9.78 -68.82
N LYS A 498 -8.11 11.08 -68.90
CA LYS A 498 -6.77 11.67 -69.08
C LYS A 498 -6.52 12.83 -68.12
N ALA A 499 -5.24 13.15 -67.92
CA ALA A 499 -4.78 14.22 -67.03
C ALA A 499 -5.55 15.55 -67.19
N SER A 500 -5.80 15.97 -68.45
CA SER A 500 -6.50 17.22 -68.75
C SER A 500 -7.95 17.25 -68.27
N ASP A 501 -8.61 16.10 -68.15
CA ASP A 501 -10.02 16.05 -67.74
C ASP A 501 -10.20 16.43 -66.27
N PHE A 502 -9.16 16.22 -65.46
CA PHE A 502 -9.14 16.54 -64.04
C PHE A 502 -8.34 17.81 -63.72
N GLY A 503 -7.83 18.50 -64.75
CA GLY A 503 -7.06 19.73 -64.60
C GLY A 503 -5.58 19.54 -64.25
N TYR A 504 -4.99 18.37 -64.51
CA TYR A 504 -3.56 18.13 -64.32
C TYR A 504 -2.75 18.53 -65.55
N ASP A 505 -1.61 19.21 -65.32
CA ASP A 505 -0.71 19.68 -66.38
C ASP A 505 0.02 18.56 -67.13
N ASN A 506 0.19 17.40 -66.49
CA ASN A 506 0.90 16.26 -67.07
C ASN A 506 0.43 14.91 -66.51
N ASP A 507 0.76 13.85 -67.25
CA ASP A 507 0.36 12.47 -66.93
C ASP A 507 1.02 11.92 -65.65
N ALA A 508 2.22 12.40 -65.29
CA ALA A 508 2.88 11.98 -64.05
C ALA A 508 2.13 12.51 -62.82
N ALA A 509 1.69 13.78 -62.85
CA ALA A 509 0.89 14.39 -61.80
C ALA A 509 -0.48 13.70 -61.65
N PHE A 510 -1.12 13.36 -62.78
CA PHE A 510 -2.36 12.58 -62.76
C PHE A 510 -2.14 11.18 -62.17
N LYS A 511 -1.08 10.47 -62.57
CA LYS A 511 -0.78 9.12 -62.06
C LYS A 511 -0.46 9.07 -60.56
N ALA A 512 -0.06 10.20 -59.97
CA ALA A 512 0.14 10.36 -58.54
C ALA A 512 -1.13 10.83 -57.80
N SER A 513 -2.24 11.07 -58.51
CA SER A 513 -3.45 11.65 -57.95
C SER A 513 -4.39 10.58 -57.37
N PRO A 514 -5.24 10.96 -56.40
CA PRO A 514 -6.22 10.04 -55.82
C PRO A 514 -7.28 9.58 -56.84
N GLU A 515 -7.60 10.41 -57.83
CA GLU A 515 -8.51 10.06 -58.93
C GLU A 515 -7.94 8.95 -59.81
N TYR A 516 -6.65 9.02 -60.17
CA TYR A 516 -6.03 7.94 -60.95
C TYR A 516 -5.92 6.65 -60.13
N LYS A 517 -5.60 6.76 -58.83
CA LYS A 517 -5.59 5.60 -57.93
C LYS A 517 -6.96 4.90 -57.93
N TYR A 518 -8.04 5.65 -57.70
CA TYR A 518 -9.41 5.13 -57.76
C TYR A 518 -9.72 4.44 -59.10
N LEU A 519 -9.42 5.10 -60.23
CA LEU A 519 -9.70 4.56 -61.56
C LEU A 519 -8.91 3.27 -61.81
N LYS A 520 -7.63 3.23 -61.44
CA LYS A 520 -6.75 2.06 -61.59
C LYS A 520 -7.21 0.90 -60.72
N ASP A 521 -7.46 1.14 -59.43
CA ASP A 521 -7.84 0.12 -58.46
C ASP A 521 -9.18 -0.53 -58.82
N ASN A 522 -10.06 0.20 -59.51
CA ASN A 522 -11.35 -0.29 -59.99
C ASN A 522 -11.34 -0.79 -61.44
N ASN A 523 -10.18 -0.86 -62.11
CA ASN A 523 -10.03 -1.25 -63.53
C ASN A 523 -10.88 -0.39 -64.50
N ILE A 524 -11.03 0.89 -64.20
CA ILE A 524 -11.81 1.85 -64.97
C ILE A 524 -10.88 2.59 -65.93
N THR A 525 -11.14 2.47 -67.23
CA THR A 525 -10.35 3.12 -68.28
C THR A 525 -11.11 4.20 -69.04
N ASN A 526 -12.44 4.08 -69.13
CA ASN A 526 -13.30 4.99 -69.89
C ASN A 526 -14.62 5.26 -69.15
N HIS A 527 -15.40 6.19 -69.70
CA HIS A 527 -16.66 6.62 -69.11
C HIS A 527 -17.66 5.47 -68.97
N LYS A 528 -17.72 4.51 -69.92
CA LYS A 528 -18.62 3.34 -69.83
C LYS A 528 -18.26 2.46 -68.64
N GLY A 529 -16.97 2.18 -68.45
CA GLY A 529 -16.47 1.40 -67.31
C GLY A 529 -16.81 2.03 -65.97
N PHE A 530 -16.68 3.36 -65.86
CA PHE A 530 -17.08 4.08 -64.65
C PHE A 530 -18.58 3.97 -64.39
N LEU A 531 -19.42 4.31 -65.36
CA LEU A 531 -20.88 4.34 -65.16
C LEU A 531 -21.44 2.94 -64.83
N VAL A 532 -20.91 1.88 -65.45
CA VAL A 532 -21.29 0.49 -65.11
C VAL A 532 -20.85 0.14 -63.68
N LYS A 533 -19.68 0.57 -63.24
CA LYS A 533 -19.22 0.38 -61.86
C LYS A 533 -20.13 1.09 -60.85
N GLN A 534 -20.69 2.23 -61.23
CA GLN A 534 -21.70 2.98 -60.48
C GLN A 534 -23.11 2.37 -60.58
N GLY A 535 -23.25 1.15 -61.14
CA GLY A 535 -24.54 0.45 -61.21
C GLY A 535 -25.45 0.90 -62.35
N MET A 536 -24.99 1.75 -63.27
CA MET A 536 -25.80 2.23 -64.38
C MET A 536 -25.83 1.24 -65.56
N GLU A 537 -27.02 1.00 -66.11
CA GLU A 537 -27.16 0.23 -67.35
C GLU A 537 -26.80 1.08 -68.59
N VAL A 538 -25.65 0.82 -69.19
CA VAL A 538 -25.22 1.46 -70.44
C VAL A 538 -25.56 0.55 -71.63
N GLY A 539 -26.85 0.46 -71.97
CA GLY A 539 -27.39 -0.47 -72.98
C GLY A 539 -27.16 -0.11 -74.46
N SER A 540 -26.59 1.06 -74.76
CA SER A 540 -26.24 1.49 -76.13
C SER A 540 -24.78 1.91 -76.20
N ASP A 541 -24.07 1.53 -77.27
CA ASP A 541 -22.67 1.94 -77.48
C ASP A 541 -22.55 3.39 -77.98
N SER A 542 -23.67 4.00 -78.38
CA SER A 542 -23.73 5.41 -78.79
C SER A 542 -25.06 6.07 -78.44
N PHE A 543 -25.00 7.36 -78.12
CA PHE A 543 -26.14 8.18 -77.73
C PHE A 543 -26.16 9.47 -78.56
N LYS A 544 -27.31 9.84 -79.12
CA LYS A 544 -27.52 11.08 -79.90
C LYS A 544 -28.96 11.59 -79.71
N GLY A 545 -29.16 12.90 -79.86
CA GLY A 545 -30.50 13.52 -79.78
C GLY A 545 -31.21 13.19 -78.47
N ASP A 546 -32.49 12.86 -78.54
CA ASP A 546 -33.32 12.53 -77.37
C ASP A 546 -32.75 11.39 -76.52
N LYS A 547 -32.09 10.40 -77.13
CA LYS A 547 -31.43 9.31 -76.39
C LYS A 547 -30.26 9.81 -75.54
N LEU A 548 -29.51 10.79 -76.04
CA LEU A 548 -28.43 11.44 -75.27
C LEU A 548 -28.99 12.34 -74.17
N SER A 549 -30.12 13.02 -74.43
CA SER A 549 -30.82 13.81 -73.41
C SER A 549 -31.27 12.94 -72.24
N ASN A 550 -31.99 11.85 -72.51
CA ASN A 550 -32.46 10.91 -71.48
C ASN A 550 -31.30 10.25 -70.70
N PHE A 551 -30.22 9.90 -71.41
CA PHE A 551 -29.02 9.36 -70.77
C PHE A 551 -28.34 10.40 -69.86
N SER A 552 -28.22 11.65 -70.31
CA SER A 552 -27.69 12.77 -69.49
C SER A 552 -28.50 12.98 -68.21
N SER A 553 -29.84 12.93 -68.30
CA SER A 553 -30.72 13.00 -67.13
C SER A 553 -30.48 11.83 -66.16
N SER A 554 -30.22 10.63 -66.67
CA SER A 554 -29.95 9.45 -65.85
C SER A 554 -28.61 9.56 -65.11
N VAL A 555 -27.54 10.00 -65.80
CA VAL A 555 -26.23 10.27 -65.17
C VAL A 555 -26.34 11.37 -64.12
N THR A 556 -27.18 12.37 -64.37
CA THR A 556 -27.42 13.46 -63.42
C THR A 556 -28.20 13.02 -62.20
N ALA A 557 -29.17 12.11 -62.35
CA ALA A 557 -29.89 11.53 -61.23
C ALA A 557 -28.95 10.76 -60.30
N GLU A 558 -28.07 9.92 -60.86
CA GLU A 558 -27.10 9.13 -60.09
C GLU A 558 -26.07 10.02 -59.37
N SER A 559 -25.50 11.00 -60.09
CA SER A 559 -24.57 11.98 -59.51
C SER A 559 -25.21 12.77 -58.35
N LYS A 560 -26.51 13.06 -58.41
CA LYS A 560 -27.22 13.73 -57.32
C LYS A 560 -27.33 12.85 -56.07
N VAL A 561 -27.64 11.57 -56.21
CA VAL A 561 -27.69 10.62 -55.08
C VAL A 561 -26.33 10.57 -54.39
N LEU A 562 -25.25 10.45 -55.16
CA LEU A 562 -23.88 10.47 -54.63
C LEU A 562 -23.55 11.80 -53.92
N ASN A 563 -23.97 12.93 -54.48
CA ASN A 563 -23.78 14.24 -53.85
C ASN A 563 -24.56 14.37 -52.52
N ASP A 564 -25.78 13.83 -52.44
CA ASP A 564 -26.55 13.81 -51.20
C ASP A 564 -25.82 12.94 -50.14
N GLU A 565 -25.21 11.82 -50.54
CA GLU A 565 -24.37 10.99 -49.66
C GLU A 565 -23.11 11.72 -49.17
N VAL A 566 -22.41 12.45 -50.05
CA VAL A 566 -21.29 13.34 -49.68
C VAL A 566 -21.71 14.36 -48.62
N GLN A 567 -22.90 14.97 -48.76
CA GLN A 567 -23.42 15.92 -47.78
C GLN A 567 -23.70 15.26 -46.43
N ILE A 568 -24.37 14.10 -46.43
CA ILE A 568 -24.63 13.32 -45.20
C ILE A 568 -23.31 12.98 -44.50
N LYS A 569 -22.32 12.46 -45.24
CA LYS A 569 -21.01 12.10 -44.70
C LYS A 569 -20.22 13.30 -44.18
N THR A 570 -20.34 14.45 -44.84
CA THR A 570 -19.76 15.71 -44.35
C THR A 570 -20.37 16.13 -43.02
N THR A 571 -21.70 16.02 -42.86
CA THR A 571 -22.38 16.30 -41.59
C THR A 571 -21.94 15.31 -40.51
N GLU A 572 -21.92 14.01 -40.81
CA GLU A 572 -21.44 13.00 -39.86
C GLU A 572 -19.99 13.23 -39.41
N LEU A 573 -19.11 13.63 -40.33
CA LEU A 573 -17.71 13.95 -40.04
C LEU A 573 -17.58 15.19 -39.13
N ASN A 574 -18.37 16.23 -39.40
CA ASN A 574 -18.38 17.45 -38.59
C ASN A 574 -18.89 17.16 -37.17
N ASP A 575 -19.94 16.37 -37.03
CA ASP A 575 -20.47 15.96 -35.74
C ASP A 575 -19.46 15.14 -34.94
N THR A 576 -18.81 14.16 -35.57
CA THR A 576 -17.76 13.35 -34.92
C THR A 576 -16.55 14.20 -34.52
N SER A 577 -16.15 15.15 -35.37
CA SER A 577 -15.05 16.10 -35.07
C SER A 577 -15.38 17.03 -33.90
N SER A 578 -16.61 17.53 -33.84
CA SER A 578 -17.10 18.34 -32.71
C SER A 578 -17.07 17.53 -31.41
N GLN A 579 -17.57 16.29 -31.45
CA GLN A 579 -17.55 15.38 -30.32
C GLN A 579 -16.13 15.03 -29.85
N TYR A 580 -15.20 14.80 -30.78
CA TYR A 580 -13.78 14.57 -30.47
C TYR A 580 -13.20 15.75 -29.70
N ASN A 581 -13.39 16.98 -30.19
CA ASN A 581 -12.91 18.20 -29.53
C ASN A 581 -13.53 18.38 -28.14
N ALA A 582 -14.83 18.09 -27.98
CA ALA A 582 -15.50 18.12 -26.68
C ALA A 582 -14.91 17.11 -25.68
N THR A 583 -14.49 15.91 -26.12
CA THR A 583 -13.79 14.95 -25.24
C THR A 583 -12.46 15.51 -24.78
N VAL A 584 -11.67 16.09 -25.70
CA VAL A 584 -10.36 16.66 -25.38
C VAL A 584 -10.51 17.80 -24.36
N GLU A 585 -11.52 18.67 -24.55
CA GLU A 585 -11.81 19.73 -23.59
C GLU A 585 -12.23 19.18 -22.21
N ALA A 586 -13.07 18.14 -22.18
CA ALA A 586 -13.48 17.50 -20.94
C ALA A 586 -12.29 16.89 -20.17
N MET A 587 -11.36 16.24 -20.87
CA MET A 587 -10.12 15.71 -20.28
C MET A 587 -9.28 16.83 -19.66
N ASN A 588 -9.07 17.94 -20.39
CA ASN A 588 -8.29 19.07 -19.89
C ASN A 588 -8.95 19.71 -18.66
N LYS A 589 -10.27 19.92 -18.68
CA LYS A 589 -11.03 20.43 -17.52
C LYS A 589 -10.94 19.50 -16.32
N PHE A 590 -10.99 18.19 -16.54
CA PHE A 590 -10.86 17.21 -15.47
C PHE A 590 -9.49 17.31 -14.78
N VAL A 591 -8.39 17.29 -15.55
CA VAL A 591 -7.02 17.42 -15.03
C VAL A 591 -6.85 18.74 -14.26
N GLN A 592 -7.32 19.85 -14.82
CA GLN A 592 -7.22 21.16 -14.17
C GLN A 592 -8.00 21.21 -12.85
N LYS A 593 -9.24 20.71 -12.84
CA LYS A 593 -10.07 20.69 -11.63
C LYS A 593 -9.47 19.78 -10.56
N TYR A 594 -8.93 18.63 -10.95
CA TYR A 594 -8.24 17.73 -10.04
C TYR A 594 -7.02 18.39 -9.39
N HIS A 595 -6.17 19.03 -10.20
CA HIS A 595 -5.02 19.78 -9.68
C HIS A 595 -5.43 20.91 -8.73
N SER A 596 -6.50 21.65 -9.05
CA SER A 596 -7.05 22.70 -8.20
C SER A 596 -7.53 22.17 -6.85
N ILE A 597 -8.26 21.04 -6.84
CA ILE A 597 -8.74 20.41 -5.61
C ILE A 597 -7.57 19.92 -4.76
N LEU A 598 -6.57 19.27 -5.36
CA LEU A 598 -5.38 18.83 -4.63
C LEU A 598 -4.63 20.02 -3.99
N GLN A 599 -4.48 21.13 -4.71
CA GLN A 599 -3.88 22.34 -4.15
C GLN A 599 -4.71 22.95 -3.01
N GLU A 600 -6.04 22.94 -3.10
CA GLU A 600 -6.92 23.41 -2.03
C GLU A 600 -6.80 22.52 -0.78
N ILE A 601 -6.78 21.20 -0.94
CA ILE A 601 -6.58 20.24 0.16
C ILE A 601 -5.20 20.46 0.80
N LEU A 602 -4.14 20.58 -0.01
CA LEU A 602 -2.77 20.82 0.48
C LEU A 602 -2.59 22.18 1.17
N ARG A 603 -3.46 23.16 0.90
CA ARG A 603 -3.48 24.45 1.61
C ARG A 603 -4.33 24.43 2.88
N ALA A 604 -5.30 23.51 2.95
CA ALA A 604 -6.19 23.35 4.09
C ALA A 604 -5.60 22.45 5.19
N LEU A 605 -4.62 21.61 4.83
CA LEU A 605 -3.69 20.91 5.73
C LEU A 605 -2.53 21.85 6.10
#